data_AF-A0A530ML79-F1
#
_entry.id   AF-A0A530ML79-F1
#
_cell.length_a   1.000
_cell.length_b   1.000
_cell.length_c   1.000
_cell.angle_alpha   90.00
_cell.angle_beta   90.00
_cell.angle_gamma   90.00
#
_symmetry.space_group_name_H-M   'P 1'
#
loop_
_entity.id
_entity.type
_entity.pdbx_description
1 polymer ?
#
loop_
_entity_poly.entity_id
_entity_poly.type
_entity_poly.pdbx_seq_one_letter_code
_entity_poly.pdbx_strand_id
1 'polypeptide(L)'
;MRICLSLDRSRLLRWHLWLAEALAEVPGNEVSCALAAGSRPLPLICRLLLELERLVYGFRGYGAIDPVEAALRCLPPPQADQVDVVIDLSGAESLPAARRVLT
;
A
#
# COMPACT_ATOMS: atom_id res chain seq x y z
N MET A 1 9.78 -14.63 -8.52
CA MET A 1 8.55 -14.97 -7.80
C MET A 1 7.42 -14.06 -8.26
N ARG A 2 6.21 -14.59 -8.40
CA ARG A 2 5.03 -13.82 -8.80
C ARG A 2 4.35 -13.28 -7.55
N ILE A 3 4.47 -11.98 -7.34
CA ILE A 3 4.05 -11.28 -6.12
C ILE A 3 2.82 -10.45 -6.45
N CYS A 4 1.78 -10.58 -5.64
CA CYS A 4 0.60 -9.72 -5.71
C CYS A 4 0.55 -8.80 -4.48
N LEU A 5 0.46 -7.50 -4.74
CA LEU A 5 0.15 -6.50 -3.72
C LEU A 5 -1.37 -6.32 -3.65
N SER A 6 -1.99 -6.70 -2.54
CA SER A 6 -3.41 -6.41 -2.30
C SER A 6 -3.53 -5.07 -1.59
N LEU A 7 -4.13 -4.07 -2.24
CA LEU A 7 -4.19 -2.69 -1.75
C LEU A 7 -5.62 -2.23 -1.47
N ASP A 8 -5.76 -1.33 -0.50
CA ASP A 8 -7.01 -0.61 -0.25
C ASP A 8 -7.12 0.63 -1.15
N ARG A 9 -8.24 0.78 -1.86
CA ARG A 9 -8.48 1.89 -2.80
C ARG A 9 -8.43 3.27 -2.15
N SER A 10 -8.73 3.37 -0.86
CA SER A 10 -8.73 4.63 -0.11
C SER A 10 -7.36 5.03 0.43
N ARG A 11 -6.33 4.16 0.28
CA ARG A 11 -4.99 4.33 0.84
C ARG A 11 -3.87 3.98 -0.15
N LEU A 12 -3.96 4.52 -1.36
CA LEU A 12 -2.94 4.32 -2.41
C LEU A 12 -1.81 5.35 -2.28
N LEU A 13 -0.88 5.09 -1.36
CA LEU A 13 0.21 6.00 -0.99
C LEU A 13 1.53 5.66 -1.70
N ARG A 14 2.43 6.64 -1.85
CA ARG A 14 3.69 6.51 -2.62
C ARG A 14 4.58 5.38 -2.15
N TRP A 15 4.65 5.10 -0.86
CA TRP A 15 5.48 4.01 -0.36
C TRP A 15 5.06 2.64 -0.91
N HIS A 16 3.78 2.43 -1.26
CA HIS A 16 3.35 1.20 -1.93
C HIS A 16 3.94 1.08 -3.33
N LEU A 17 4.10 2.21 -4.04
CA LEU A 17 4.74 2.24 -5.35
C LEU A 17 6.23 1.91 -5.21
N TRP A 18 6.93 2.51 -4.25
CA TRP A 18 8.32 2.17 -3.97
C TRP A 18 8.51 0.70 -3.59
N LEU A 19 7.59 0.13 -2.82
CA LEU A 19 7.60 -1.30 -2.53
C LEU A 19 7.45 -2.13 -3.81
N ALA A 20 6.50 -1.79 -4.68
CA ALA A 20 6.29 -2.49 -5.94
C ALA A 20 7.53 -2.41 -6.84
N GLU A 21 8.12 -1.23 -6.97
CA GLU A 21 9.34 -0.98 -7.75
C GLU A 21 10.53 -1.78 -7.19
N ALA A 22 10.78 -1.68 -5.88
CA ALA A 22 11.87 -2.41 -5.23
C ALA A 22 11.72 -3.93 -5.35
N LEU A 23 10.50 -4.45 -5.28
CA LEU A 23 10.23 -5.88 -5.48
C LEU A 23 10.45 -6.30 -6.93
N ALA A 24 10.13 -5.43 -7.90
CA ALA A 24 10.30 -5.69 -9.33
C ALA A 24 11.78 -5.60 -9.77
N GLU A 25 12.61 -4.82 -9.07
CA GLU A 25 14.06 -4.76 -9.32
C GLU A 25 14.78 -6.08 -8.98
N VAL A 26 14.19 -6.93 -8.14
CA VAL A 26 14.77 -8.24 -7.81
C VAL A 26 14.62 -9.20 -9.00
N PRO A 27 15.72 -9.77 -9.54
CA PRO A 27 15.66 -10.63 -10.70
C PRO A 27 14.72 -11.83 -10.54
N GLY A 28 13.89 -12.05 -11.56
CA GLY A 28 12.91 -13.13 -11.59
C GLY A 28 11.62 -12.83 -10.84
N ASN A 29 11.46 -11.63 -10.25
CA ASN A 29 10.18 -11.22 -9.68
C ASN A 29 9.25 -10.59 -10.72
N GLU A 30 7.97 -10.92 -10.58
CA GLU A 30 6.88 -10.33 -11.35
C GLU A 30 5.89 -9.74 -10.34
N VAL A 31 5.67 -8.43 -10.40
CA VAL A 31 4.84 -7.72 -9.42
C VAL A 31 3.52 -7.32 -10.07
N SER A 32 2.43 -7.67 -9.41
CA SER A 32 1.06 -7.33 -9.80
C SER A 32 0.33 -6.65 -8.66
N CYS A 33 -0.75 -5.94 -8.97
CA CYS A 33 -1.56 -5.23 -7.99
C CYS A 33 -3.03 -5.65 -8.08
N ALA A 34 -3.62 -6.03 -6.95
CA ALA A 34 -5.05 -6.23 -6.79
C ALA A 34 -5.61 -5.15 -5.87
N LEU A 35 -6.80 -4.64 -6.20
CA LEU A 35 -7.53 -3.73 -5.32
C LEU A 35 -8.58 -4.53 -4.55
N ALA A 36 -8.54 -4.46 -3.23
CA ALA A 36 -9.53 -5.10 -2.39
C ALA A 36 -10.94 -4.56 -2.68
N ALA A 37 -11.95 -5.43 -2.54
CA ALA A 37 -13.34 -5.05 -2.72
C ALA A 37 -13.84 -4.09 -1.62
N GLY A 38 -13.29 -4.23 -0.41
CA GLY A 38 -13.56 -3.34 0.72
C GLY A 38 -12.78 -2.03 0.67
N SER A 39 -13.23 -1.06 1.47
CA SER A 39 -12.54 0.22 1.68
C SER A 39 -12.49 0.53 3.17
N ARG A 40 -11.27 0.76 3.67
CA ARG A 40 -10.95 1.09 5.05
C ARG A 40 -10.15 2.39 5.09
N PRO A 41 -10.81 3.55 4.87
CA PRO A 41 -10.13 4.84 4.88
C PRO A 41 -9.49 5.09 6.24
N LEU A 42 -8.35 5.78 6.23
CA LEU A 42 -7.78 6.30 7.47
C LEU A 42 -8.76 7.30 8.11
N PRO A 43 -8.86 7.36 9.44
CA PRO A 43 -9.56 8.43 10.14
C PRO A 43 -9.09 9.80 9.65
N LEU A 44 -10.01 10.77 9.54
CA LEU A 44 -9.70 12.10 9.03
C LEU A 44 -8.52 12.76 9.77
N ILE A 45 -8.42 12.55 11.08
CA ILE A 45 -7.33 13.08 11.91
C ILE A 45 -5.95 12.63 11.42
N CYS A 46 -5.81 11.42 10.87
CA CYS A 46 -4.54 10.96 10.32
C CYS A 46 -4.12 11.84 9.15
N ARG A 47 -5.03 12.18 8.22
CA ARG A 47 -4.72 13.09 7.10
C ARG A 47 -4.30 14.47 7.60
N LEU A 48 -4.99 14.99 8.62
CA LEU A 48 -4.64 16.29 9.21
C LEU A 48 -3.25 16.30 9.85
N LEU A 49 -2.86 15.22 10.54
CA LEU A 49 -1.53 15.09 11.13
C LEU A 49 -0.44 15.09 10.04
N LEU A 50 -0.68 14.41 8.93
CA LEU A 50 0.25 14.36 7.80
C LEU A 50 0.40 15.73 7.13
N GLU A 51 -0.70 16.46 6.92
CA GLU A 51 -0.65 17.82 6.38
C GLU A 51 0.05 18.79 7.35
N LEU A 52 -0.17 18.66 8.66
CA LEU A 52 0.52 19.44 9.67
C LEU A 52 2.04 19.18 9.65
N GLU A 53 2.45 17.92 9.59
CA GLU A 53 3.85 17.53 9.46
C GLU A 53 4.50 18.20 8.24
N ARG A 54 3.83 18.17 7.08
CA ARG A 54 4.33 18.82 5.87
C ARG A 54 4.49 20.32 6.02
N LEU A 55 3.55 20.99 6.68
CA LEU A 55 3.62 22.43 6.93
C LEU A 55 4.77 22.78 7.89
N VAL A 56 4.96 22.00 8.94
CA VAL A 56 6.02 22.21 9.94
C VAL A 56 7.41 22.00 9.34
N TYR A 57 7.59 20.93 8.55
CA TYR A 57 8.90 20.56 7.98
C TYR A 57 9.13 21.09 6.57
N GLY A 58 8.15 21.75 5.95
CA GLY A 58 8.29 22.34 4.60
C GLY A 58 8.34 21.31 3.46
N PHE A 59 7.79 20.11 3.63
CA PHE A 59 7.82 19.06 2.60
C PHE A 59 6.90 19.40 1.41
N ARG A 60 7.49 19.53 0.21
CA ARG A 60 6.80 19.98 -1.01
C ARG A 60 6.23 18.87 -1.91
N GLY A 61 5.92 17.71 -1.33
CA GLY A 61 5.46 16.53 -2.06
C GLY A 61 6.57 15.52 -2.30
N TYR A 62 6.26 14.45 -3.01
CA TYR A 62 7.12 13.27 -3.17
C TYR A 62 7.35 12.46 -1.88
N GLY A 63 6.58 12.74 -0.82
CA GLY A 63 6.61 12.00 0.44
C GLY A 63 6.02 10.59 0.32
N ALA A 64 6.45 9.71 1.23
CA ALA A 64 6.00 8.31 1.32
C ALA A 64 4.47 8.17 1.42
N ILE A 65 3.84 9.15 2.07
CA ILE A 65 2.42 9.20 2.41
C ILE A 65 1.57 9.99 1.43
N ASP A 66 2.16 10.54 0.36
CA ASP A 66 1.33 11.23 -0.63
C ASP A 66 0.54 10.22 -1.48
N PRO A 67 -0.67 10.58 -1.92
CA PRO A 67 -1.44 9.76 -2.86
C PRO A 67 -0.75 9.58 -4.21
N VAL A 68 -0.77 8.35 -4.76
CA VAL A 68 -0.25 8.00 -6.09
C VAL A 68 -1.16 7.00 -6.83
N GLU A 69 -2.47 7.13 -6.66
CA GLU A 69 -3.49 6.23 -7.21
C GLU A 69 -3.32 5.89 -8.69
N ALA A 70 -2.99 6.87 -9.53
CA ALA A 70 -2.79 6.66 -10.96
C ALA A 70 -1.63 5.69 -11.26
N ALA A 71 -0.49 5.85 -10.59
CA ALA A 71 0.69 5.00 -10.83
C ALA A 71 0.44 3.56 -10.38
N LEU A 72 -0.16 3.37 -9.21
CA LEU A 72 -0.47 2.04 -8.69
C LEU A 72 -1.53 1.31 -9.52
N ARG A 73 -2.47 2.03 -10.12
CA ARG A 73 -3.45 1.44 -11.05
C ARG A 73 -2.88 1.02 -12.40
N CYS A 74 -1.70 1.53 -12.77
CA CYS A 74 -1.01 1.10 -13.98
C CYS A 74 -0.25 -0.22 -13.80
N LEU A 75 -0.08 -0.70 -12.56
CA LEU A 75 0.50 -2.01 -12.31
C LEU A 75 -0.43 -3.11 -12.87
N PRO A 76 0.14 -4.20 -13.42
CA PRO A 76 -0.66 -5.25 -14.02
C PRO A 76 -1.54 -5.93 -12.96
N PRO A 77 -2.78 -6.32 -13.29
CA PRO A 77 -3.60 -7.13 -12.40
C PRO A 77 -2.99 -8.55 -12.25
N PRO A 78 -3.17 -9.22 -11.10
CA PRO A 78 -2.71 -10.61 -10.96
C PRO A 78 -3.48 -11.52 -11.91
N GLN A 79 -2.79 -12.50 -12.48
CA GLN A 79 -3.42 -13.60 -13.21
C GLN A 79 -3.90 -14.65 -12.19
N ALA A 80 -5.17 -15.06 -12.29
CA ALA A 80 -5.92 -15.74 -11.22
C ALA A 80 -5.34 -17.07 -10.69
N ASP A 81 -4.36 -17.67 -11.38
CA ASP A 81 -3.73 -18.94 -10.99
C ASP A 81 -2.19 -18.85 -10.94
N GLN A 82 -1.65 -17.64 -10.82
CA GLN A 82 -0.22 -17.38 -10.98
C GLN A 82 0.36 -16.45 -9.92
N VAL A 83 -0.07 -16.57 -8.67
CA VAL A 83 0.52 -15.81 -7.56
C VAL A 83 1.20 -16.76 -6.60
N ASP A 84 2.51 -16.56 -6.39
CA ASP A 84 3.30 -17.33 -5.43
C ASP A 84 3.16 -16.73 -4.02
N VAL A 85 3.06 -15.40 -3.92
CA VAL A 85 2.97 -14.67 -2.64
C VAL A 85 2.01 -13.49 -2.77
N VAL A 86 1.12 -13.35 -1.79
CA VAL A 86 0.28 -12.15 -1.60
C VAL A 86 0.81 -11.37 -0.42
N ILE A 87 1.08 -10.07 -0.62
CA ILE A 87 1.33 -9.13 0.47
C ILE A 87 0.05 -8.33 0.66
N ASP A 88 -0.69 -8.63 1.73
CA ASP A 88 -1.93 -7.91 2.04
C ASP A 88 -1.66 -6.59 2.77
N LEU A 89 -1.87 -5.49 2.06
CA LEU A 89 -1.80 -4.12 2.56
C LEU A 89 -3.20 -3.46 2.57
N SER A 90 -4.24 -4.22 2.21
CA SER A 90 -5.61 -3.75 2.18
C SER A 90 -6.24 -3.72 3.57
N GLY A 91 -5.75 -4.58 4.48
CA GLY A 91 -6.37 -4.80 5.78
C GLY A 91 -7.78 -5.37 5.68
N ALA A 92 -8.10 -6.06 4.56
CA ALA A 92 -9.41 -6.65 4.33
C ALA A 92 -9.71 -7.73 5.38
N GLU A 93 -8.72 -8.55 5.74
CA GLU A 93 -8.88 -9.60 6.73
C GLU A 93 -9.09 -9.06 8.15
N SER A 94 -9.94 -9.76 8.92
CA SER A 94 -10.02 -9.54 10.36
C SER A 94 -8.75 -10.10 10.98
N LEU A 95 -7.90 -9.23 11.51
CA LEU A 95 -6.80 -9.69 12.34
C LEU A 95 -7.39 -10.44 13.56
N PRO A 96 -6.83 -11.60 13.95
CA PRO A 96 -7.18 -12.24 15.21
C PRO A 96 -6.91 -11.27 16.35
N ALA A 97 -7.61 -11.43 17.47
CA ALA A 97 -7.44 -10.58 18.65
C ALA A 97 -5.95 -10.52 19.05
N ALA A 98 -5.29 -9.39 18.79
CA ALA A 98 -3.89 -9.21 19.10
C ALA A 98 -3.74 -8.90 20.59
N ARG A 99 -2.82 -9.59 21.26
CA ARG A 99 -2.44 -9.28 22.64
C ARG A 99 -1.38 -8.17 22.63
N ARG A 100 -1.60 -7.10 23.39
CA ARG A 100 -0.58 -6.07 23.63
C ARG A 100 0.61 -6.70 24.35
N VAL A 101 1.80 -6.65 23.73
CA VAL A 101 3.04 -7.25 24.27
C VAL A 101 3.85 -6.24 25.09
N LEU A 102 3.65 -4.93 24.88
CA LEU A 102 4.37 -3.88 25.59
C LEU A 102 3.50 -3.30 26.73
N THR A 103 3.82 -3.69 27.96
CA THR A 103 3.42 -3.04 29.21
C THR A 103 4.62 -2.38 29.86
#